data_AF-A0A7X9HRX8-F1
#
_entry.id   AF-A0A7X9HRX8-F1
#
_cell.length_a   1.000
_cell.length_b   1.000
_cell.length_c   1.000
_cell.angle_alpha   90.00
_cell.angle_beta   90.00
_cell.angle_gamma   90.00
#
_symmetry.space_group_name_H-M   'P 1'
#
loop_
_entity.id
_entity.type
_entity.pdbx_description
1 polymer ?
#
loop_
_entity_poly.entity_id
_entity_poly.type
_entity_poly.pdbx_seq_one_letter_code
_entity_poly.pdbx_strand_id
1 'polypeptide(L)' 'MGKKITCPNCGNDKFEVREVLLNTTAMTFFGFDWANKTASALICNKCSRIEWYFNPPQITNE' A
#
# COMPACT_ATOMS: atom_id res chain seq x y z
N MET A 1 9.45 16.63 -8.41
CA MET A 1 8.09 16.58 -9.02
C MET A 1 7.58 15.15 -8.94
N GLY A 2 6.40 14.95 -8.34
CA GLY A 2 5.73 13.63 -8.35
C GLY A 2 5.02 13.37 -9.68
N LYS A 3 4.83 12.10 -10.05
CA LYS A 3 3.98 11.67 -11.17
C LYS A 3 2.64 11.17 -10.64
N LYS A 4 1.55 11.44 -11.37
CA LYS A 4 0.23 10.87 -11.07
C LYS A 4 0.29 9.35 -11.16
N ILE A 5 -0.23 8.67 -10.14
CA ILE A 5 -0.30 7.22 -10.09
C ILE A 5 -1.48 6.76 -10.95
N THR A 6 -1.23 5.80 -11.84
CA THR A 6 -2.24 5.18 -12.69
C THR A 6 -2.04 3.67 -12.67
N CYS A 7 -3.14 2.92 -12.74
CA CYS A 7 -3.10 1.47 -12.68
C CYS A 7 -2.48 0.96 -13.99
N PRO A 8 -1.29 0.34 -13.97
CA PRO A 8 -0.62 -0.11 -15.18
C PRO A 8 -1.36 -1.26 -15.88
N ASN A 9 -2.35 -1.88 -15.22
CA ASN A 9 -3.17 -2.91 -15.81
C ASN A 9 -4.37 -2.37 -16.60
N CYS A 10 -5.03 -1.30 -16.15
CA CYS A 10 -6.28 -0.82 -16.75
C CYS A 10 -6.38 0.70 -16.98
N GLY A 11 -5.31 1.44 -16.66
CA GLY A 11 -5.22 2.89 -16.81
C GLY A 11 -6.00 3.72 -15.78
N ASN A 12 -6.76 3.09 -14.88
CA ASN A 12 -7.56 3.78 -13.86
C ASN A 12 -6.67 4.54 -12.86
N ASP A 13 -7.14 5.68 -12.36
CA ASP A 13 -6.41 6.53 -11.42
C ASP A 13 -7.04 6.59 -10.02
N LYS A 14 -8.13 5.85 -9.79
CA LYS A 14 -8.81 5.75 -8.50
C LYS A 14 -8.40 4.48 -7.76
N PHE A 15 -7.99 4.66 -6.51
CA PHE A 15 -7.49 3.60 -5.66
C PHE A 15 -8.11 3.66 -4.27
N GLU A 16 -8.38 2.49 -3.71
CA GLU A 16 -8.57 2.32 -2.28
C GLU A 16 -7.19 2.14 -1.63
N VAL A 17 -6.95 2.86 -0.53
CA VAL A 17 -5.68 2.78 0.23
C VAL A 17 -5.88 1.90 1.45
N ARG A 18 -4.96 0.96 1.66
CA ARG A 18 -4.93 0.09 2.84
C ARG A 18 -3.54 0.09 3.45
N GLU A 19 -3.48 0.16 4.77
CA GLU A 19 -2.25 -0.15 5.51
C GLU A 19 -2.18 -1.67 5.69
N VAL A 20 -0.99 -2.23 5.49
CA VAL A 20 -0.75 -3.67 5.60
C VAL A 20 0.48 -3.93 6.46
N LEU A 21 0.36 -4.87 7.39
CA LEU A 21 1.45 -5.29 8.26
C LEU A 21 2.46 -6.17 7.49
N LEU A 22 3.76 -5.84 7.56
CA LEU A 22 4.86 -6.61 6.94
C LEU A 22 5.51 -7.61 7.91
N ASN A 23 4.73 -8.19 8.82
CA ASN A 23 5.25 -9.00 9.91
C ASN A 23 6.14 -10.16 9.41
N THR A 24 7.37 -10.27 9.91
CA THR A 24 8.07 -11.55 9.89
C THR A 24 7.54 -12.40 11.04
N THR A 25 7.14 -13.64 10.79
CA THR A 25 6.50 -14.57 11.72
C THR A 25 7.17 -14.68 13.11
N ALA A 26 8.48 -14.39 13.21
CA ALA A 26 9.21 -14.41 14.48
C ALA A 26 8.96 -13.19 15.41
N MET A 27 8.56 -12.02 14.89
CA MET A 27 8.41 -10.80 15.71
C MET A 27 7.12 -10.77 16.53
N THR A 28 6.05 -11.41 16.05
CA THR A 28 4.78 -11.53 16.79
C THR A 28 4.94 -12.42 18.04
N PHE A 29 5.90 -13.34 18.06
CA PHE A 29 6.17 -14.22 19.21
C PHE A 29 6.97 -13.53 20.33
N PHE A 30 7.67 -12.43 20.06
CA PHE A 30 8.54 -11.74 21.03
C PHE A 30 7.98 -10.40 21.54
N GLY A 31 6.71 -10.07 21.29
CA GLY A 31 6.04 -8.92 21.92
C GLY A 31 6.62 -7.55 21.56
N PHE A 32 7.37 -7.45 20.45
CA PHE A 32 7.97 -6.20 19.99
C PHE A 32 7.14 -5.55 18.89
N ASP A 33 5.98 -5.00 19.27
CA ASP A 33 5.09 -4.27 18.34
C ASP A 33 5.73 -3.01 17.75
N TRP A 34 6.80 -2.49 18.35
CA TRP A 34 7.54 -1.32 17.86
C TRP A 34 8.41 -1.61 16.62
N ALA A 35 8.62 -2.88 16.27
CA ALA A 35 9.36 -3.30 15.08
C ALA A 35 8.45 -3.69 13.90
N ASN A 36 7.12 -3.57 14.06
CA ASN A 36 6.16 -3.87 13.00
C ASN A 36 6.28 -2.84 11.88
N LYS A 37 7.00 -3.21 10.82
CA LYS A 37 7.03 -2.43 9.58
C LYS A 37 5.65 -2.57 8.92
N THR A 38 5.04 -1.45 8.53
CA THR A 38 3.84 -1.44 7.70
C THR A 38 4.18 -1.06 6.27
N ALA A 39 3.30 -1.41 5.34
CA ALA A 39 3.30 -0.98 3.95
C ALA A 39 1.95 -0.37 3.62
N SER A 40 1.90 0.43 2.56
CA SER A 40 0.66 0.88 1.94
C SER A 40 0.35 0.06 0.70
N ALA A 41 -0.87 -0.44 0.60
CA ALA A 41 -1.42 -1.09 -0.57
C ALA A 41 -2.40 -0.16 -1.28
N LEU A 42 -2.19 0.06 -2.58
CA LEU A 42 -3.14 0.71 -3.47
C LEU A 42 -3.92 -0.35 -4.22
N ILE A 43 -5.22 -0.40 -4.01
CA ILE A 43 -6.13 -1.36 -4.64
C ILE A 43 -6.92 -0.60 -5.69
N CYS A 44 -6.71 -0.92 -6.97
CA CYS A 44 -7.43 -0.29 -8.07
C CYS A 44 -8.93 -0.62 -7.97
N ASN A 45 -9.79 0.40 -7.85
CA ASN A 45 -11.22 0.19 -7.67
C ASN A 45 -11.94 -0.28 -8.95
N LYS A 46 -11.25 -0.32 -10.09
CA LYS A 46 -11.79 -0.77 -11.38
C LYS A 46 -11.45 -2.23 -11.70
N CYS A 47 -10.23 -2.68 -11.41
CA CYS A 47 -9.75 -4.02 -11.79
C CYS A 47 -9.12 -4.82 -10.65
N SER A 48 -9.16 -4.29 -9.42
CA SER A 48 -8.67 -4.95 -8.20
C SER A 48 -7.17 -5.28 -8.16
N ARG A 49 -6.36 -4.80 -9.13
CA ARG A 49 -4.90 -4.90 -9.05
C ARG A 49 -4.38 -4.16 -7.83
N ILE A 50 -3.48 -4.82 -7.10
CA ILE A 50 -2.84 -4.31 -5.88
C ILE A 50 -1.40 -3.87 -6.20
N GLU A 51 -1.04 -2.67 -5.77
CA GLU A 51 0.35 -2.19 -5.74
C GLU A 51 0.80 -1.94 -4.30
N TRP A 52 2.01 -2.38 -3.98
CA TRP A 52 2.57 -2.30 -2.62
C TRP A 52 3.66 -1.23 -2.57
N TYR A 53 3.57 -0.37 -1.57
CA TYR A 53 4.51 0.71 -1.31
C TYR A 53 5.02 0.60 0.11
N PHE A 54 6.34 0.59 0.30
CA PHE A 54 6.92 0.55 1.64
C PHE A 54 6.62 1.83 2.44
N ASN A 55 6.60 2.98 1.77
CA ASN A 55 6.13 4.24 2.35
C ASN A 55 4.82 4.66 1.67
N PRO A 56 3.86 5.29 2.39
CA PRO A 56 2.63 5.78 1.80
C PRO A 56 2.91 6.71 0.59
N PRO A 57 2.38 6.39 -0.60
CA PRO A 57 2.52 7.28 -1.75
C PRO A 57 1.63 8.52 -1.57
N GLN A 58 2.05 9.66 -2.13
CA GLN A 58 1.22 10.86 -2.18
C GLN A 58 0.17 10.71 -3.28
N ILE A 59 -1.06 10.38 -2.88
CA ILE A 59 -2.22 10.29 -3.77
C ILE A 59 -3.10 11.49 -3.52
N THR A 60 -3.34 12.29 -4.55
CA THR A 60 -4.35 13.36 -4.52
C THR A 60 -5.71 12.72 -4.78
N ASN A 61 -6.49 12.52 -3.73
CA ASN A 61 -7.89 12.16 -3.84
C ASN A 61 -8.71 13.46 -3.93
N GLU A 62 -8.95 13.92 -5.16
CA GLU A 62 -9.97 14.95 -5.44
C GLU A 62 -11.33 14.27 -5.66
#